data_AF-A0A7S0KH49-F1
#
_entry.id   AF-A0A7S0KH49-F1
#
_cell.length_a   1.000
_cell.length_b   1.000
_cell.length_c   1.000
_cell.angle_alpha   90.00
_cell.angle_beta   90.00
_cell.angle_gamma   90.00
#
_symmetry.space_group_name_H-M   'P 1'
#
loop_
_entity.id
_entity.type
_entity.pdbx_description
1 polymer ?
#
loop_
_entity_poly.entity_id
_entity_poly.type
_entity_poly.pdbx_seq_one_letter_code
_entity_poly.pdbx_strand_id
1 'polypeptide(L)'
;AAHQLGPGSMSTGVAAAPSIRGGITATHRKPGRRARGRPVRATARGDDDDDDGAVRVRVWEGGGDGLVRPADAEFIADVRARWDASGWDLQKRWELSNELWAHERSRAGLTDDWKFGWHAAKSYVGITYMWGDPGAERGEVFLSKYVMLDPRFDNVLGCLRHELAHALVGPDEDHGPAWVRAATALRTPKDWATDTTGSFYNRPTVVAGWSAHDVANAAGLAFRLPPELFEKNVWAGDGTRTVFTDQDGNVVM
;
A
#
# COMPACT_ATOMS: atom_id res chain seq x y z
N ALA A 1 16.53 43.40 67.68
CA ALA A 1 16.95 44.64 67.01
C ALA A 1 17.26 44.31 65.56
N ALA A 2 16.71 45.09 64.64
CA ALA A 2 16.75 44.89 63.19
C ALA A 2 18.14 45.10 62.60
N HIS A 3 18.44 44.43 61.48
CA HIS A 3 18.80 45.13 60.23
C HIS A 3 18.71 44.20 59.00
N GLN A 4 18.02 44.72 57.98
CA GLN A 4 17.88 44.21 56.62
C GLN A 4 19.11 44.55 55.75
N LEU A 5 19.46 43.66 54.81
CA LEU A 5 20.00 43.90 53.45
C LEU A 5 19.63 42.61 52.68
N GLY A 6 18.89 42.53 51.57
CA GLY A 6 18.82 43.30 50.33
C GLY A 6 18.81 42.24 49.19
N PRO A 7 17.83 42.22 48.26
CA PRO A 7 17.68 41.12 47.29
C PRO A 7 18.57 41.29 46.05
N GLY A 8 19.22 40.20 45.63
CA GLY A 8 19.99 40.12 44.39
C GLY A 8 19.09 40.09 43.16
N SER A 9 19.24 41.13 42.34
CA SER A 9 18.73 41.26 40.98
C SER A 9 19.51 40.34 40.02
N MET A 10 18.81 39.52 39.23
CA MET A 10 19.30 39.14 37.90
C MET A 10 18.21 39.33 36.85
N SER A 11 18.53 40.25 35.96
CA SER A 11 17.79 40.78 34.83
C SER A 11 17.34 39.72 33.83
N THR A 12 16.04 39.71 33.49
CA THR A 12 15.50 39.07 32.29
C THR A 12 15.63 40.05 31.12
N GLY A 13 16.66 39.86 30.28
CA GLY A 13 16.80 40.56 29.02
C GLY A 13 15.87 39.98 27.96
N VAL A 14 14.84 40.75 27.59
CA VAL A 14 13.99 40.50 26.41
C VAL A 14 14.78 40.89 25.16
N ALA A 15 15.18 39.92 24.34
CA ALA A 15 15.78 40.19 23.03
C ALA A 15 14.68 40.31 21.97
N ALA A 16 14.54 41.52 21.43
CA ALA A 16 13.65 41.85 20.34
C ALA A 16 14.08 41.19 19.02
N ALA A 17 13.10 40.72 18.24
CA ALA A 17 13.29 40.15 16.92
C ALA A 17 13.69 41.23 15.89
N PRO A 18 14.67 40.99 15.00
CA PRO A 18 14.98 41.92 13.93
C PRO A 18 13.99 41.79 12.77
N SER A 19 13.37 42.92 12.44
CA SER A 19 12.64 43.17 11.20
C SER A 19 13.62 43.22 10.02
N ILE A 20 13.46 42.33 9.04
CA ILE A 20 14.12 42.46 7.73
C ILE A 20 13.04 42.61 6.66
N ARG A 21 12.98 43.81 6.06
CA ARG A 21 12.33 44.10 4.78
C ARG A 21 13.38 44.08 3.68
N GLY A 22 13.02 43.46 2.55
CA GLY A 22 13.71 43.46 1.27
C GLY A 22 13.42 42.11 0.59
N GLY A 23 12.65 41.97 -0.49
CA GLY A 23 12.32 42.90 -1.56
C GLY A 23 13.09 42.53 -2.83
N ILE A 24 12.82 41.35 -3.43
CA ILE A 24 13.17 41.04 -4.83
C ILE A 24 12.06 40.18 -5.45
N THR A 25 11.58 40.66 -6.60
CA THR A 25 10.56 40.12 -7.49
C THR A 25 10.97 38.82 -8.17
N ALA A 26 10.14 37.78 -8.08
CA ALA A 26 10.15 36.64 -9.00
C ALA A 26 8.73 36.35 -9.49
N THR A 27 8.50 36.59 -10.79
CA THR A 27 7.25 36.36 -11.50
C THR A 27 7.05 34.87 -11.75
N HIS A 28 6.37 34.17 -10.84
CA HIS A 28 5.92 32.80 -11.10
C HIS A 28 4.73 32.79 -12.07
N ARG A 29 5.00 32.47 -13.33
CA ARG A 29 3.98 32.06 -14.32
C ARG A 29 3.35 30.74 -13.87
N LYS A 30 2.03 30.74 -13.65
CA LYS A 30 1.21 29.53 -13.48
C LYS A 30 1.26 28.68 -14.76
N PRO A 31 1.51 27.36 -14.70
CA PRO A 31 1.30 26.48 -15.84
C PRO A 31 -0.20 26.37 -16.14
N GLY A 32 -0.54 26.56 -17.40
CA GLY A 32 -1.91 26.60 -17.90
C GLY A 32 -2.66 25.28 -17.77
N ARG A 33 -3.95 25.42 -17.42
CA ARG A 33 -4.97 24.39 -17.39
C ARG A 33 -5.14 23.78 -18.79
N ARG A 34 -4.61 22.58 -19.04
CA ARG A 34 -4.89 21.84 -20.28
C ARG A 34 -6.28 21.21 -20.23
N ALA A 35 -7.00 21.35 -21.34
CA ALA A 35 -8.40 21.02 -21.50
C ALA A 35 -8.67 19.51 -21.36
N ARG A 36 -9.81 19.17 -20.73
CA ARG A 36 -10.34 17.81 -20.59
C ARG A 36 -10.75 17.27 -21.97
N GLY A 37 -10.06 16.24 -22.44
CA GLY A 37 -10.50 15.42 -23.57
C GLY A 37 -11.66 14.53 -23.15
N ARG A 38 -12.71 14.49 -23.98
CA ARG A 38 -13.91 13.66 -23.84
C ARG A 38 -13.55 12.18 -24.06
N PRO A 39 -14.10 11.21 -23.32
CA PRO A 39 -13.79 9.80 -23.54
C PRO A 39 -14.34 9.33 -24.90
N VAL A 40 -13.46 8.75 -25.72
CA VAL A 40 -13.82 8.07 -26.96
C VAL A 40 -14.26 6.65 -26.60
N ARG A 41 -15.46 6.29 -27.05
CA ARG A 41 -16.07 4.97 -26.90
C ARG A 41 -15.25 3.96 -27.72
N ALA A 42 -14.46 3.12 -27.06
CA ALA A 42 -13.75 2.03 -27.72
C ALA A 42 -14.74 0.90 -28.07
N THR A 43 -14.92 0.67 -29.37
CA THR A 43 -15.57 -0.54 -29.89
C THR A 43 -14.50 -1.63 -30.00
N ALA A 44 -14.60 -2.68 -29.19
CA ALA A 44 -13.80 -3.88 -29.36
C ALA A 44 -14.33 -4.67 -30.57
N ARG A 45 -13.45 -4.92 -31.55
CA ARG A 45 -13.59 -6.05 -32.48
C ARG A 45 -12.68 -7.14 -31.93
N GLY A 46 -13.26 -8.32 -31.73
CA GLY A 46 -12.55 -9.51 -31.30
C GLY A 46 -11.77 -10.13 -32.45
N ASP A 47 -10.77 -10.90 -32.05
CA ASP A 47 -10.30 -12.07 -32.78
C ASP A 47 -10.20 -13.18 -31.72
N ASP A 48 -10.90 -14.27 -32.00
CA ASP A 48 -11.01 -15.50 -31.21
C ASP A 48 -9.68 -16.25 -31.21
N ASP A 49 -9.22 -16.68 -30.03
CA ASP A 49 -8.33 -17.84 -29.84
C ASP A 49 -8.43 -18.28 -28.36
N ASP A 50 -8.98 -19.48 -28.13
CA ASP A 50 -9.00 -20.24 -26.86
C ASP A 50 -9.34 -19.47 -25.56
N ASP A 51 -10.59 -19.03 -25.41
CA ASP A 51 -11.04 -18.28 -24.22
C ASP A 51 -11.26 -19.19 -23.00
N ASP A 52 -10.18 -19.45 -22.25
CA ASP A 52 -10.20 -19.98 -20.88
C ASP A 52 -10.75 -18.96 -19.85
N GLY A 53 -11.27 -17.83 -20.31
CA GLY A 53 -11.74 -16.71 -19.50
C GLY A 53 -10.65 -15.73 -19.10
N ALA A 54 -9.40 -15.90 -19.57
CA ALA A 54 -8.32 -14.97 -19.29
C ALA A 54 -8.47 -13.65 -20.07
N VAL A 55 -8.23 -12.54 -19.39
CA VAL A 55 -8.32 -11.19 -19.96
C VAL A 55 -6.92 -10.66 -20.23
N ARG A 56 -6.63 -10.33 -21.48
CA ARG A 56 -5.37 -9.68 -21.85
C ARG A 56 -5.32 -8.24 -21.36
N VAL A 57 -4.27 -7.89 -20.65
CA VAL A 57 -3.99 -6.54 -20.16
C VAL A 57 -2.63 -6.07 -20.69
N ARG A 58 -2.50 -4.76 -20.91
CA ARG A 58 -1.19 -4.18 -21.23
C ARG A 58 -0.38 -4.08 -19.95
N VAL A 59 0.81 -4.65 -19.97
CA VAL A 59 1.73 -4.65 -18.82
C VAL A 59 3.05 -3.94 -19.15
N TRP A 60 3.76 -3.53 -18.11
CA TRP A 60 5.17 -3.15 -18.18
C TRP A 60 6.08 -4.38 -18.14
N GLU A 61 7.39 -4.21 -18.33
CA GLU A 61 8.36 -5.33 -18.47
C GLU A 61 8.35 -6.28 -17.24
N GLY A 62 8.18 -5.74 -16.02
CA GLY A 62 8.04 -6.52 -14.79
C GLY A 62 6.62 -6.95 -14.42
N GLY A 63 5.62 -6.62 -15.25
CA GLY A 63 4.20 -6.81 -14.95
C GLY A 63 3.64 -8.19 -15.30
N GLY A 64 4.50 -9.19 -15.51
CA GLY A 64 4.10 -10.57 -15.78
C GLY A 64 3.74 -10.86 -17.25
N ASP A 65 2.97 -11.93 -17.47
CA ASP A 65 2.63 -12.43 -18.81
C ASP A 65 1.54 -11.63 -19.54
N GLY A 66 0.90 -10.66 -18.85
CA GLY A 66 -0.19 -9.85 -19.38
C GLY A 66 -1.53 -10.58 -19.52
N LEU A 67 -1.69 -11.75 -18.90
CA LEU A 67 -2.91 -12.55 -18.90
C LEU A 67 -3.49 -12.65 -17.49
N VAL A 68 -4.58 -11.94 -17.24
CA VAL A 68 -5.32 -12.05 -15.99
C VAL A 68 -6.33 -13.18 -16.12
N ARG A 69 -6.04 -14.31 -15.48
CA ARG A 69 -6.89 -15.51 -15.45
C ARG A 69 -8.17 -15.27 -14.64
N PRO A 70 -9.24 -16.06 -14.83
CA PRO A 70 -10.47 -15.91 -14.05
C PRO A 70 -10.24 -16.21 -12.55
N ALA A 71 -11.06 -15.60 -11.70
CA ALA A 71 -11.05 -15.88 -10.27
C ALA A 71 -11.63 -17.28 -9.99
N ASP A 72 -10.95 -18.07 -9.16
CA ASP A 72 -11.51 -19.31 -8.63
C ASP A 72 -12.53 -18.98 -7.53
N ALA A 73 -13.82 -19.12 -7.85
CA ALA A 73 -14.89 -18.78 -6.94
C ALA A 73 -14.95 -19.70 -5.71
N GLU A 74 -14.55 -20.97 -5.84
CA GLU A 74 -14.54 -21.92 -4.73
C GLU A 74 -13.42 -21.60 -3.76
N PHE A 75 -12.20 -21.35 -4.28
CA PHE A 75 -11.07 -20.90 -3.46
C PHE A 75 -11.39 -19.60 -2.70
N ILE A 76 -11.93 -18.60 -3.40
CA ILE A 76 -12.27 -17.30 -2.78
C ILE A 76 -13.37 -17.47 -1.71
N ALA A 77 -14.34 -18.35 -1.93
CA ALA A 77 -15.39 -18.62 -0.94
C ALA A 77 -14.82 -19.34 0.29
N ASP A 78 -13.92 -20.30 0.11
CA ASP A 78 -13.24 -21.01 1.20
C ASP A 78 -12.37 -20.07 2.05
N VAL A 79 -11.51 -19.27 1.42
CA VAL A 79 -10.67 -18.29 2.14
C VAL A 79 -11.56 -17.30 2.90
N ARG A 80 -12.67 -16.83 2.31
CA ARG A 80 -13.63 -15.96 3.01
C ARG A 80 -14.22 -16.63 4.24
N ALA A 81 -14.68 -17.88 4.13
CA ALA A 81 -15.26 -18.60 5.26
C ALA A 81 -14.24 -18.76 6.40
N ARG A 82 -12.98 -19.08 6.08
CA ARG A 82 -11.88 -19.16 7.06
C ARG A 82 -11.52 -17.79 7.64
N TRP A 83 -11.61 -16.72 6.85
CA TRP A 83 -11.41 -15.34 7.31
C TRP A 83 -12.46 -14.95 8.34
N ASP A 84 -13.75 -15.19 8.03
CA ASP A 84 -14.86 -14.87 8.91
C ASP A 84 -14.79 -15.66 10.23
N ALA A 85 -14.36 -16.94 10.15
CA ALA A 85 -14.15 -17.79 11.32
C ALA A 85 -12.93 -17.39 12.18
N SER A 86 -11.94 -16.67 11.63
CA SER A 86 -10.71 -16.31 12.33
C SER A 86 -10.89 -15.26 13.42
N GLY A 87 -12.04 -14.57 13.48
CA GLY A 87 -12.24 -13.47 14.43
C GLY A 87 -11.21 -12.36 14.20
N TRP A 88 -10.45 -11.96 15.22
CA TRP A 88 -9.37 -10.95 15.13
C TRP A 88 -7.96 -11.58 15.21
N ASP A 89 -7.84 -12.87 14.92
CA ASP A 89 -6.56 -13.58 14.97
C ASP A 89 -5.63 -13.15 13.82
N LEU A 90 -4.66 -12.30 14.14
CA LEU A 90 -3.70 -11.79 13.16
C LEU A 90 -2.80 -12.89 12.58
N GLN A 91 -2.44 -13.92 13.37
CA GLN A 91 -1.65 -15.03 12.85
C GLN A 91 -2.45 -15.74 11.76
N LYS A 92 -3.71 -16.07 12.05
CA LYS A 92 -4.54 -16.77 11.07
C LYS A 92 -4.80 -15.91 9.83
N ARG A 93 -5.07 -14.62 10.02
CA ARG A 93 -5.29 -13.67 8.91
C ARG A 93 -4.03 -13.44 8.08
N TRP A 94 -2.84 -13.53 8.67
CA TRP A 94 -1.58 -13.50 7.95
C TRP A 94 -1.40 -14.72 7.04
N GLU A 95 -1.64 -15.93 7.57
CA GLU A 95 -1.62 -17.17 6.78
C GLU A 95 -2.59 -17.08 5.58
N LEU A 96 -3.84 -16.68 5.83
CA LEU A 96 -4.86 -16.53 4.79
C LEU A 96 -4.49 -15.46 3.76
N SER A 97 -3.84 -14.38 4.18
CA SER A 97 -3.36 -13.33 3.25
C SER A 97 -2.25 -13.85 2.34
N ASN A 98 -1.37 -14.72 2.83
CA ASN A 98 -0.32 -15.34 2.01
C ASN A 98 -0.90 -16.35 1.00
N GLU A 99 -1.89 -17.16 1.42
CA GLU A 99 -2.63 -18.03 0.51
C GLU A 99 -3.32 -17.22 -0.59
N LEU A 100 -3.98 -16.12 -0.21
CA LEU A 100 -4.66 -15.24 -1.15
C LEU A 100 -3.68 -14.56 -2.11
N TRP A 101 -2.54 -14.09 -1.61
CA TRP A 101 -1.45 -13.54 -2.42
C TRP A 101 -0.97 -14.54 -3.46
N ALA A 102 -0.62 -15.77 -3.04
CA ALA A 102 -0.10 -16.78 -3.96
C ALA A 102 -1.09 -17.07 -5.09
N HIS A 103 -2.38 -17.17 -4.75
CA HIS A 103 -3.44 -17.37 -5.72
C HIS A 103 -3.60 -16.18 -6.68
N GLU A 104 -3.80 -14.97 -6.15
CA GLU A 104 -4.09 -13.78 -6.97
C GLU A 104 -2.85 -13.30 -7.77
N ARG A 105 -1.64 -13.49 -7.27
CA ARG A 105 -0.38 -13.24 -8.00
C ARG A 105 -0.26 -14.15 -9.23
N SER A 106 -0.46 -15.45 -9.04
CA SER A 106 -0.44 -16.43 -10.12
C SER A 106 -1.54 -16.13 -11.15
N ARG A 107 -2.73 -15.80 -10.67
CA ARG A 107 -3.85 -15.39 -11.51
C ARG A 107 -3.54 -14.13 -12.35
N ALA A 108 -2.82 -13.17 -11.78
CA ALA A 108 -2.37 -11.97 -12.47
C ALA A 108 -1.20 -12.22 -13.44
N GLY A 109 -0.62 -13.43 -13.46
CA GLY A 109 0.50 -13.77 -14.34
C GLY A 109 1.85 -13.22 -13.89
N LEU A 110 1.96 -12.80 -12.62
CA LEU A 110 3.21 -12.29 -12.05
C LEU A 110 4.16 -13.44 -11.66
N THR A 111 5.46 -13.23 -11.85
CA THR A 111 6.50 -14.22 -11.53
C THR A 111 6.70 -14.42 -10.03
N ASP A 112 7.43 -15.47 -9.63
CA ASP A 112 7.74 -15.79 -8.22
C ASP A 112 8.72 -14.80 -7.57
N ASP A 113 9.31 -13.91 -8.36
CA ASP A 113 10.17 -12.83 -7.88
C ASP A 113 9.37 -11.71 -7.20
N TRP A 114 8.07 -11.61 -7.49
CA TRP A 114 7.17 -10.72 -6.76
C TRP A 114 6.96 -11.19 -5.32
N LYS A 115 7.18 -10.29 -4.36
CA LYS A 115 7.09 -10.60 -2.93
C LYS A 115 5.89 -9.94 -2.26
N PHE A 116 5.47 -10.54 -1.15
CA PHE A 116 4.38 -10.06 -0.32
C PHE A 116 4.88 -9.78 1.09
N GLY A 117 4.49 -8.64 1.63
CA GLY A 117 4.87 -8.22 2.96
C GLY A 117 3.75 -7.49 3.69
N TRP A 118 4.10 -6.97 4.86
CA TRP A 118 3.18 -6.19 5.69
C TRP A 118 3.79 -4.89 6.19
N HIS A 119 2.94 -3.94 6.55
CA HIS A 119 3.36 -2.70 7.18
C HIS A 119 2.43 -2.29 8.33
N ALA A 120 2.85 -1.30 9.11
CA ALA A 120 2.07 -0.73 10.22
C ALA A 120 1.71 0.75 10.03
N ALA A 121 2.00 1.33 8.85
CA ALA A 121 1.56 2.69 8.53
C ALA A 121 0.03 2.84 8.63
N LYS A 122 -0.43 3.99 9.12
CA LYS A 122 -1.84 4.39 9.22
C LYS A 122 -2.26 5.42 8.16
N SER A 123 -1.36 5.71 7.21
CA SER A 123 -1.55 6.73 6.16
C SER A 123 -1.95 6.15 4.80
N TYR A 124 -1.75 4.85 4.59
CA TYR A 124 -2.12 4.09 3.38
C TYR A 124 -2.45 2.65 3.79
N VAL A 125 -3.17 1.91 2.95
CA VAL A 125 -3.71 0.58 3.29
C VAL A 125 -2.95 -0.56 2.59
N GLY A 126 -2.47 -0.28 1.39
CA GLY A 126 -1.52 -1.11 0.66
C GLY A 126 -0.53 -0.20 -0.06
N ILE A 127 0.57 -0.79 -0.51
CA ILE A 127 1.56 -0.13 -1.36
C ILE A 127 2.25 -1.15 -2.24
N THR A 128 2.59 -0.71 -3.45
CA THR A 128 3.35 -1.49 -4.41
C THR A 128 4.68 -0.81 -4.70
N TYR A 129 5.78 -1.54 -4.55
CA TYR A 129 7.10 -1.13 -4.98
C TYR A 129 7.51 -1.92 -6.21
N MET A 130 8.20 -1.24 -7.13
CA MET A 130 8.67 -1.76 -8.40
C MET A 130 10.10 -1.27 -8.60
N TRP A 131 11.02 -2.17 -8.91
CA TRP A 131 12.44 -1.89 -9.01
C TRP A 131 13.14 -2.91 -9.89
N GLY A 132 14.45 -2.75 -10.09
CA GLY A 132 15.27 -3.63 -10.92
C GLY A 132 15.72 -2.95 -12.21
N ASP A 133 16.81 -3.47 -12.77
CA ASP A 133 17.30 -3.07 -14.09
C ASP A 133 16.47 -3.74 -15.19
N PRO A 134 16.48 -3.21 -16.43
CA PRO A 134 15.81 -3.85 -17.56
C PRO A 134 16.19 -5.34 -17.71
N GLY A 135 15.19 -6.22 -17.72
CA GLY A 135 15.34 -7.67 -17.76
C GLY A 135 15.55 -8.35 -16.39
N ALA A 136 15.53 -7.60 -15.29
CA ALA A 136 15.62 -8.08 -13.92
C ALA A 136 14.59 -7.38 -13.02
N GLU A 137 13.44 -7.02 -13.58
CA GLU A 137 12.37 -6.31 -12.90
C GLU A 137 11.80 -7.15 -11.75
N ARG A 138 11.58 -6.48 -10.62
CA ARG A 138 11.07 -7.05 -9.38
C ARG A 138 10.02 -6.13 -8.80
N GLY A 139 9.23 -6.68 -7.90
CA GLY A 139 8.24 -5.89 -7.21
C GLY A 139 7.78 -6.52 -5.91
N GLU A 140 7.19 -5.68 -5.09
CA GLU A 140 6.77 -6.02 -3.74
C GLU A 140 5.42 -5.39 -3.48
N VAL A 141 4.49 -6.17 -2.92
CA VAL A 141 3.20 -5.69 -2.46
C VAL A 141 3.15 -5.81 -0.95
N PHE A 142 2.89 -4.70 -0.28
CA PHE A 142 2.70 -4.67 1.17
C PHE A 142 1.26 -4.32 1.50
N LEU A 143 0.67 -5.06 2.44
CA LEU A 143 -0.61 -4.70 3.03
C LEU A 143 -0.43 -4.24 4.46
N SER A 144 -1.25 -3.29 4.88
CA SER A 144 -1.30 -2.88 6.27
C SER A 144 -1.77 -4.04 7.15
N LYS A 145 -1.10 -4.31 8.26
CA LYS A 145 -1.59 -5.26 9.29
C LYS A 145 -3.04 -4.97 9.70
N TYR A 146 -3.42 -3.70 9.56
CA TYR A 146 -4.72 -3.16 9.88
C TYR A 146 -5.81 -3.56 8.88
N VAL A 147 -5.52 -3.66 7.58
CA VAL A 147 -6.48 -4.26 6.62
C VAL A 147 -6.57 -5.76 6.78
N MET A 148 -5.46 -6.40 7.16
CA MET A 148 -5.46 -7.82 7.51
C MET A 148 -6.28 -8.12 8.76
N LEU A 149 -6.50 -7.14 9.65
CA LEU A 149 -7.39 -7.23 10.81
C LEU A 149 -8.85 -6.83 10.52
N ASP A 150 -9.20 -6.36 9.32
CA ASP A 150 -10.57 -5.94 9.04
C ASP A 150 -11.54 -7.14 9.03
N PRO A 151 -12.71 -7.06 9.71
CA PRO A 151 -13.67 -8.15 9.73
C PRO A 151 -14.29 -8.46 8.36
N ARG A 152 -14.24 -7.53 7.40
CA ARG A 152 -14.77 -7.76 6.05
C ARG A 152 -13.65 -8.24 5.13
N PHE A 153 -13.72 -9.51 4.71
CA PHE A 153 -12.80 -10.11 3.75
C PHE A 153 -12.64 -9.30 2.44
N ASP A 154 -13.72 -8.66 1.97
CA ASP A 154 -13.68 -7.85 0.74
C ASP A 154 -12.67 -6.69 0.79
N ASN A 155 -12.28 -6.24 2.00
CA ASN A 155 -11.28 -5.20 2.15
C ASN A 155 -9.86 -5.71 1.90
N VAL A 156 -9.49 -6.88 2.42
CA VAL A 156 -8.16 -7.45 2.16
C VAL A 156 -8.04 -7.86 0.70
N LEU A 157 -9.08 -8.48 0.13
CA LEU A 157 -9.12 -8.85 -1.29
C LEU A 157 -9.07 -7.62 -2.19
N GLY A 158 -9.85 -6.59 -1.86
CA GLY A 158 -9.90 -5.37 -2.64
C GLY A 158 -8.59 -4.61 -2.61
N CYS A 159 -7.95 -4.50 -1.43
CA CYS A 159 -6.63 -3.90 -1.30
C CYS A 159 -5.58 -4.67 -2.10
N LEU A 160 -5.55 -6.00 -1.98
CA LEU A 160 -4.60 -6.83 -2.72
C LEU A 160 -4.74 -6.66 -4.23
N ARG A 161 -5.97 -6.69 -4.75
CA ARG A 161 -6.23 -6.50 -6.19
C ARG A 161 -5.95 -5.09 -6.67
N HIS A 162 -6.09 -4.08 -5.80
CA HIS A 162 -5.68 -2.70 -6.09
C HIS A 162 -4.17 -2.64 -6.31
N GLU A 163 -3.40 -3.21 -5.40
CA GLU A 163 -1.93 -3.23 -5.50
C GLU A 163 -1.45 -4.09 -6.68
N LEU A 164 -2.07 -5.26 -6.92
CA LEU A 164 -1.80 -6.06 -8.12
C LEU A 164 -2.09 -5.29 -9.42
N ALA A 165 -3.09 -4.40 -9.44
CA ALA A 165 -3.33 -3.58 -10.62
C ALA A 165 -2.16 -2.62 -10.88
N HIS A 166 -1.57 -2.01 -9.84
CA HIS A 166 -0.33 -1.23 -9.97
C HIS A 166 0.83 -2.10 -10.44
N ALA A 167 0.98 -3.29 -9.86
CA ALA A 167 2.01 -4.26 -10.24
C ALA A 167 1.97 -4.63 -11.73
N LEU A 168 0.77 -4.70 -12.32
CA LEU A 168 0.60 -5.00 -13.74
C LEU A 168 0.96 -3.83 -14.65
N VAL A 169 0.67 -2.58 -14.28
CA VAL A 169 0.78 -1.43 -15.19
C VAL A 169 2.09 -0.65 -15.09
N GLY A 170 2.82 -0.84 -13.99
CA GLY A 170 4.15 -0.26 -13.80
C GLY A 170 4.15 1.08 -13.05
N PRO A 171 5.34 1.61 -12.74
CA PRO A 171 5.53 2.75 -11.84
C PRO A 171 5.10 4.10 -12.40
N ASP A 172 4.95 4.22 -13.72
CA ASP A 172 4.59 5.47 -14.39
C ASP A 172 3.06 5.70 -14.46
N GLU A 173 2.27 4.66 -14.21
CA GLU A 173 0.81 4.71 -14.29
C GLU A 173 0.22 4.72 -12.87
N ASP A 174 -0.40 5.85 -12.53
CA ASP A 174 -1.26 6.00 -11.35
C ASP A 174 -2.63 5.31 -11.59
N HIS A 175 -3.76 5.80 -11.07
CA HIS A 175 -5.11 5.26 -11.41
C HIS A 175 -5.60 5.64 -12.82
N GLY A 176 -4.71 5.70 -13.80
CA GLY A 176 -5.00 6.04 -15.18
C GLY A 176 -5.76 4.95 -15.96
N PRO A 177 -6.05 5.16 -17.26
CA PRO A 177 -6.84 4.22 -18.05
C PRO A 177 -6.24 2.81 -18.13
N ALA A 178 -4.91 2.66 -18.11
CA ALA A 178 -4.31 1.32 -18.10
C ALA A 178 -4.57 0.62 -16.77
N TRP A 179 -4.39 1.33 -15.66
CA TRP A 179 -4.68 0.82 -14.33
C TRP A 179 -6.16 0.43 -14.17
N VAL A 180 -7.10 1.27 -14.61
CA VAL A 180 -8.53 0.95 -14.54
C VAL A 180 -8.88 -0.33 -15.31
N ARG A 181 -8.23 -0.57 -16.46
CA ARG A 181 -8.41 -1.82 -17.21
C ARG A 181 -7.83 -3.02 -16.44
N ALA A 182 -6.65 -2.89 -15.86
CA ALA A 182 -6.04 -3.94 -15.04
C ALA A 182 -6.90 -4.27 -13.81
N ALA A 183 -7.33 -3.25 -13.06
CA ALA A 183 -8.23 -3.40 -11.92
C ALA A 183 -9.58 -4.04 -12.31
N THR A 184 -10.11 -3.70 -13.49
CA THR A 184 -11.33 -4.33 -14.02
C THR A 184 -11.11 -5.81 -14.33
N ALA A 185 -10.00 -6.16 -14.99
CA ALA A 185 -9.63 -7.54 -15.30
C ALA A 185 -9.42 -8.37 -14.03
N LEU A 186 -8.78 -7.79 -13.01
CA LEU A 186 -8.62 -8.40 -11.69
C LEU A 186 -9.93 -8.52 -10.90
N ARG A 187 -11.00 -7.86 -11.35
CA ARG A 187 -12.28 -7.73 -10.62
C ARG A 187 -12.05 -7.09 -9.24
N THR A 188 -11.27 -6.02 -9.21
CA THR A 188 -11.10 -5.19 -8.02
C THR A 188 -12.46 -4.61 -7.61
N PRO A 189 -12.89 -4.76 -6.34
CA PRO A 189 -14.15 -4.18 -5.88
C PRO A 189 -14.19 -2.67 -6.13
N LYS A 190 -15.37 -2.14 -6.46
CA LYS A 190 -15.54 -0.74 -6.89
C LYS A 190 -14.98 0.28 -5.89
N ASP A 191 -15.19 0.04 -4.59
CA ASP A 191 -14.71 0.93 -3.53
C ASP A 191 -13.18 0.93 -3.40
N TRP A 192 -12.52 -0.08 -3.98
CA TRP A 192 -11.07 -0.22 -4.10
C TRP A 192 -10.56 0.13 -5.49
N ALA A 193 -11.42 0.43 -6.47
CA ALA A 193 -11.03 0.79 -7.83
C ALA A 193 -10.81 2.31 -7.99
N THR A 194 -10.23 2.97 -6.96
CA THR A 194 -10.07 4.43 -6.88
C THR A 194 -8.97 4.82 -5.87
N ASP A 195 -8.49 6.06 -5.95
CA ASP A 195 -7.40 6.66 -5.15
C ASP A 195 -7.78 6.98 -3.68
N THR A 196 -8.98 6.59 -3.23
CA THR A 196 -9.57 7.09 -1.97
C THR A 196 -9.75 6.01 -0.93
N THR A 197 -8.66 5.40 -0.47
CA THR A 197 -8.67 4.50 0.70
C THR A 197 -8.58 5.25 2.03
N GLY A 198 -8.42 6.59 2.03
CA GLY A 198 -8.33 7.42 3.25
C GLY A 198 -9.56 7.32 4.19
N SER A 199 -10.71 6.89 3.69
CA SER A 199 -11.90 6.62 4.52
C SER A 199 -11.81 5.33 5.33
N PHE A 200 -10.91 4.41 4.95
CA PHE A 200 -10.74 3.11 5.60
C PHE A 200 -10.35 3.27 7.08
N TYR A 201 -9.37 4.12 7.35
CA TYR A 201 -8.88 4.42 8.70
C TYR A 201 -9.88 5.18 9.57
N ASN A 202 -10.98 5.70 9.01
CA ASN A 202 -12.01 6.43 9.74
C ASN A 202 -13.20 5.55 10.18
N ARG A 203 -13.18 4.25 9.88
CA ARG A 203 -14.27 3.34 10.25
C ARG A 203 -14.21 3.00 11.76
N PRO A 204 -15.27 3.25 12.56
CA PRO A 204 -15.19 3.09 14.01
C PRO A 204 -14.81 1.68 14.49
N THR A 205 -15.38 0.63 13.89
CA THR A 205 -15.07 -0.77 14.24
C THR A 205 -13.62 -1.14 13.96
N VAL A 206 -13.08 -0.57 12.90
CA VAL A 206 -11.73 -0.75 12.42
C VAL A 206 -10.75 -0.07 13.40
N VAL A 207 -10.99 1.20 13.74
CA VAL A 207 -10.21 1.94 14.75
C VAL A 207 -10.20 1.23 16.11
N ALA A 208 -11.36 0.74 16.57
CA ALA A 208 -11.49 0.06 17.86
C ALA A 208 -10.69 -1.25 17.90
N GLY A 209 -10.83 -2.10 16.88
CA GLY A 209 -10.11 -3.37 16.83
C GLY A 209 -8.60 -3.20 16.69
N TRP A 210 -8.15 -2.21 15.93
CA TRP A 210 -6.72 -1.89 15.84
C TRP A 210 -6.14 -1.36 17.14
N SER A 211 -6.89 -0.51 17.84
CA SER A 211 -6.47 0.01 19.14
C SER A 211 -6.33 -1.12 20.15
N ALA A 212 -7.29 -2.06 20.16
CA ALA A 212 -7.20 -3.26 21.00
C ALA A 212 -5.97 -4.12 20.65
N HIS A 213 -5.71 -4.33 19.36
CA HIS A 213 -4.54 -5.08 18.91
C HIS A 213 -3.21 -4.37 19.24
N ASP A 214 -3.13 -3.05 19.05
CA ASP A 214 -1.94 -2.26 19.37
C ASP A 214 -1.66 -2.32 20.89
N VAL A 215 -2.68 -2.26 21.74
CA VAL A 215 -2.56 -2.44 23.20
C VAL A 215 -2.09 -3.86 23.55
N ALA A 216 -2.69 -4.90 22.95
CA ALA A 216 -2.28 -6.28 23.19
C ALA A 216 -0.84 -6.53 22.74
N ASN A 217 -0.41 -5.95 21.62
CA ASN A 217 0.97 -6.03 21.15
C ASN A 217 1.94 -5.30 22.09
N ALA A 218 1.59 -4.11 22.58
CA ALA A 218 2.39 -3.37 23.56
C ALA A 218 2.53 -4.13 24.90
N ALA A 219 1.51 -4.90 25.27
CA ALA A 219 1.53 -5.79 26.43
C ALA A 219 2.25 -7.13 26.19
N GLY A 220 2.70 -7.42 24.97
CA GLY A 220 3.33 -8.70 24.61
C GLY A 220 2.35 -9.88 24.53
N LEU A 221 1.06 -9.61 24.36
CA LEU A 221 -0.02 -10.60 24.34
C LEU A 221 -0.57 -10.89 22.93
N ALA A 222 -0.15 -10.14 21.92
CA ALA A 222 -0.56 -10.34 20.53
C ALA A 222 0.51 -11.08 19.73
N PHE A 223 0.06 -11.79 18.70
CA PHE A 223 0.95 -12.33 17.67
C PHE A 223 1.74 -11.20 17.00
N ARG A 224 3.01 -11.48 16.72
CA ARG A 224 3.91 -10.56 15.99
C ARG A 224 4.09 -11.08 14.58
N LEU A 225 3.69 -10.28 13.60
CA LEU A 225 3.95 -10.57 12.20
C LEU A 225 5.47 -10.68 11.95
N PRO A 226 5.89 -11.47 10.95
CA PRO A 226 7.31 -11.77 10.74
C PRO A 226 8.09 -10.47 10.41
N PRO A 227 9.08 -10.07 11.24
CA PRO A 227 9.82 -8.81 11.04
C PRO A 227 10.59 -8.73 9.73
N GLU A 228 10.86 -9.88 9.13
CA GLU A 228 11.57 -10.02 7.87
C GLU A 228 10.75 -9.69 6.63
N LEU A 229 9.42 -9.67 6.76
CA LEU A 229 8.48 -9.27 5.71
C LEU A 229 7.87 -7.89 5.98
N PHE A 230 8.49 -7.12 6.88
CA PHE A 230 8.03 -5.79 7.25
C PHE A 230 8.52 -4.73 6.27
N GLU A 231 7.63 -3.83 5.85
CA GLU A 231 7.98 -2.63 5.08
C GLU A 231 8.87 -1.71 5.92
N LYS A 232 10.18 -1.83 5.76
CA LYS A 232 11.12 -0.90 6.38
C LYS A 232 11.20 0.37 5.55
N ASN A 233 10.68 1.47 6.10
CA ASN A 233 10.97 2.81 5.62
C ASN A 233 12.45 3.15 5.93
N VAL A 234 13.39 2.66 5.12
CA VAL A 234 14.80 3.01 5.23
C VAL A 234 15.11 3.97 4.09
N TRP A 235 15.13 5.26 4.39
CA TRP A 235 15.95 6.20 3.63
C TRP A 235 17.33 6.20 4.26
N ALA A 236 18.08 5.10 4.12
CA ALA A 236 19.52 5.22 4.26
C ALA A 236 19.92 6.16 3.11
N GLY A 237 20.72 7.18 3.38
CA GLY A 237 21.10 8.19 2.39
C GLY A 237 21.84 7.66 1.14
N ASP A 238 21.87 6.34 0.93
CA ASP A 238 22.38 5.61 -0.23
C ASP A 238 21.29 5.28 -1.28
N GLY A 239 20.01 5.49 -0.99
CA GLY A 239 18.91 5.31 -1.93
C GLY A 239 18.39 3.87 -2.09
N THR A 240 18.80 2.93 -1.24
CA THR A 240 18.21 1.58 -1.22
C THR A 240 16.87 1.58 -0.47
N ARG A 241 15.82 0.99 -1.07
CA ARG A 241 14.43 1.08 -0.59
C ARG A 241 13.83 -0.32 -0.43
N THR A 242 13.36 -0.59 0.78
CA THR A 242 12.70 -1.82 1.26
C THR A 242 13.58 -3.06 1.23
N VAL A 243 13.60 -3.78 2.36
CA VAL A 243 14.53 -4.88 2.58
C VAL A 243 13.78 -6.01 3.27
N PHE A 244 13.64 -7.12 2.57
CA PHE A 244 13.37 -8.39 3.24
C PHE A 244 14.59 -8.76 4.07
N THR A 245 14.39 -9.25 5.29
CA THR A 245 15.50 -9.94 5.96
C THR A 245 15.44 -11.43 5.70
N ASP A 246 16.57 -12.11 5.68
CA ASP A 246 16.54 -13.56 5.82
C ASP A 246 16.22 -13.95 7.26
N GLN A 247 16.18 -15.25 7.53
CA GLN A 247 15.92 -15.82 8.86
C GLN A 247 16.99 -15.42 9.89
N ASP A 248 18.17 -14.99 9.43
CA ASP A 248 19.30 -14.55 10.25
C ASP A 248 19.29 -13.03 10.47
N GLY A 249 18.32 -12.32 9.89
CA GLY A 249 18.18 -10.86 9.99
C GLY A 249 19.05 -10.08 9.00
N ASN A 250 19.70 -10.74 8.05
CA ASN A 250 20.49 -10.06 7.01
C ASN A 250 19.58 -9.42 5.98
N VAL A 251 19.97 -8.26 5.49
CA VAL A 251 19.31 -7.56 4.37
C VAL A 251 19.43 -8.41 3.10
N VAL A 252 18.29 -8.80 2.52
CA VAL A 252 18.22 -9.45 1.21
C VAL A 252 17.55 -8.48 0.23
N MET A 253 18.24 -8.20 -0.88
CA MET A 253 17.74 -7.45 -2.04
C MET A 253 17.50 -8.43 -3.20
#